data_AF-A0A923MBQ8-F1
#
_entry.id   AF-A0A923MBQ8-F1
#
_cell.length_a   1.000
_cell.length_b   1.000
_cell.length_c   1.000
_cell.angle_alpha   90.00
_cell.angle_beta   90.00
_cell.angle_gamma   90.00
#
_symmetry.space_group_name_H-M   'P 1'
#
loop_
_entity.id
_entity.type
_entity.pdbx_description
1 polymer ?
#
loop_
_entity_poly.entity_id
_entity_poly.type
_entity_poly.pdbx_seq_one_letter_code
_entity_poly.pdbx_strand_id
1 'polypeptide(L)'
;MAPVSNIETHYGTSDGGYYADPRSMGGKQEFDRELARKLSPMQYVERAKTPTLYLQGKEDERCPKCQTEEMFVSMMRAGTTPTEMLLYPGEDHHFLGQGAPSVREDAARRIVDWINRHCRRPAPAPAARGKAAEKAAA
;
A
#
# COMPACT_ATOMS: atom_id res chain seq x y z
N MET A 1 0.77 3.01 3.59
CA MET A 1 0.08 3.00 4.89
C MET A 1 -1.07 3.98 4.83
N ALA A 2 -2.12 3.78 5.62
CA ALA A 2 -3.20 4.76 5.80
C ALA A 2 -3.71 5.40 4.49
N PRO A 3 -4.16 4.59 3.50
CA PRO A 3 -4.57 5.08 2.19
C PRO A 3 -5.90 5.83 2.25
N VAL A 4 -6.11 6.70 1.26
CA VAL A 4 -7.44 7.15 0.85
C VAL A 4 -7.82 6.36 -0.40
N SER A 5 -8.78 5.44 -0.26
CA SER A 5 -9.20 4.56 -1.35
C SER A 5 -10.52 4.98 -1.99
N ASN A 6 -11.38 5.59 -1.19
CA ASN A 6 -12.70 6.05 -1.55
C ASN A 6 -12.92 7.43 -0.95
N ILE A 7 -12.71 8.46 -1.78
CA ILE A 7 -12.76 9.86 -1.36
C ILE A 7 -14.18 10.25 -0.90
N GLU A 8 -15.21 9.61 -1.46
CA GLU A 8 -16.59 9.85 -1.02
C GLU A 8 -16.83 9.45 0.44
N THR A 9 -16.29 8.31 0.87
CA THR A 9 -16.42 7.87 2.26
C THR A 9 -15.39 8.55 3.15
N HIS A 10 -14.19 8.86 2.65
CA HIS A 10 -13.18 9.60 3.39
C HIS A 10 -13.69 11.00 3.79
N TYR A 11 -14.34 11.72 2.87
CA TYR A 11 -14.94 13.04 3.14
C TYR A 11 -15.85 13.04 4.37
N GLY A 12 -16.62 11.97 4.56
CA GLY A 12 -17.60 11.85 5.63
C GLY A 12 -17.13 11.12 6.89
N THR A 13 -15.98 10.43 6.85
CA THR A 13 -15.51 9.60 7.98
C THR A 13 -14.19 10.04 8.57
N SER A 14 -13.35 10.75 7.81
CA SER A 14 -12.10 11.34 8.29
C SER A 14 -12.36 12.56 9.17
N ASP A 15 -11.55 12.75 10.21
CA ASP A 15 -11.52 13.95 11.06
C ASP A 15 -11.27 15.25 10.25
N GLY A 16 -10.65 15.12 9.07
CA GLY A 16 -10.28 16.23 8.20
C GLY A 16 -10.88 16.19 6.78
N GLY A 17 -11.54 15.10 6.40
CA GLY A 17 -12.02 14.88 5.03
C GLY A 17 -12.94 16.00 4.52
N TYR A 18 -13.83 16.50 5.38
CA TYR A 18 -14.85 17.48 4.97
C TYR A 18 -14.28 18.80 4.43
N TYR A 19 -13.09 19.21 4.86
CA TYR A 19 -12.41 20.41 4.34
C TYR A 19 -11.22 20.08 3.44
N ALA A 20 -10.53 18.96 3.71
CA ALA A 20 -9.31 18.61 3.00
C ALA A 20 -9.61 18.05 1.60
N ASP A 21 -10.64 17.22 1.45
CA ASP A 21 -10.90 16.52 0.19
C ASP A 21 -11.38 17.45 -0.93
N PRO A 22 -12.37 18.35 -0.72
CA PRO A 22 -12.77 19.33 -1.74
C PRO A 22 -11.57 20.17 -2.22
N ARG A 23 -10.75 20.59 -1.26
CA ARG A 23 -9.56 21.41 -1.51
C ARG A 23 -8.48 20.62 -2.27
N SER A 24 -8.29 19.35 -1.95
CA SER A 24 -7.24 18.51 -2.53
C SER A 24 -7.57 17.99 -3.93
N MET A 25 -8.86 17.74 -4.23
CA MET A 25 -9.28 17.25 -5.55
C MET A 25 -9.33 18.35 -6.62
N GLY A 26 -9.84 19.53 -6.27
CA GLY A 26 -10.17 20.57 -7.25
C GLY A 26 -9.92 22.01 -6.79
N GLY A 27 -9.32 22.21 -5.61
CA GLY A 27 -9.08 23.54 -5.06
C GLY A 27 -10.35 24.29 -4.65
N LYS A 28 -11.48 23.59 -4.49
CA LYS A 28 -12.79 24.17 -4.18
C LYS A 28 -13.19 23.91 -2.73
N GLN A 29 -14.22 24.62 -2.26
CA GLN A 29 -14.82 24.33 -0.95
C GLN A 29 -15.94 23.30 -1.06
N GLU A 30 -16.64 23.27 -2.20
CA GLU A 30 -17.76 22.37 -2.43
C GLU A 30 -17.29 20.94 -2.72
N PHE A 31 -17.96 19.96 -2.11
CA PHE A 31 -17.66 18.56 -2.35
C PHE A 31 -18.31 18.07 -3.64
N ASP A 32 -17.47 17.79 -4.64
CA ASP A 32 -17.87 17.20 -5.92
C ASP A 32 -17.84 15.66 -5.83
N ARG A 33 -19.01 15.05 -5.68
CA ARG A 33 -19.16 13.58 -5.56
C ARG A 33 -18.76 12.85 -6.83
N GLU A 34 -19.04 13.40 -8.00
CA GLU A 34 -18.70 12.74 -9.27
C GLU A 34 -17.18 12.72 -9.45
N LEU A 35 -16.52 13.85 -9.17
CA LEU A 35 -15.07 13.92 -9.19
C LEU A 35 -14.45 12.99 -8.14
N ALA A 36 -14.98 12.97 -6.91
CA ALA A 36 -14.53 12.07 -5.85
C ALA A 36 -14.57 10.60 -6.28
N ARG A 37 -15.69 10.15 -6.84
CA ARG A 37 -15.81 8.78 -7.36
C ARG A 37 -14.80 8.52 -8.47
N LYS A 38 -14.70 9.42 -9.46
CA LYS A 38 -13.78 9.28 -10.59
C LYS A 38 -12.32 9.18 -10.16
N LEU A 39 -11.91 9.89 -9.11
CA LEU A 39 -10.54 9.89 -8.61
C LEU A 39 -10.24 8.76 -7.60
N SER A 40 -11.27 8.10 -7.07
CA SER A 40 -11.12 7.07 -6.05
C SER A 40 -10.54 5.77 -6.65
N PRO A 41 -9.37 5.27 -6.17
CA PRO A 41 -8.80 4.01 -6.61
C PRO A 41 -9.74 2.81 -6.52
N MET A 42 -10.68 2.85 -5.58
CA MET A 42 -11.69 1.81 -5.36
C MET A 42 -12.53 1.50 -6.61
N GLN A 43 -12.74 2.47 -7.51
CA GLN A 43 -13.47 2.26 -8.78
C GLN A 43 -12.70 1.40 -9.81
N TYR A 44 -11.43 1.11 -9.55
CA TYR A 44 -10.51 0.47 -10.49
C TYR A 44 -9.78 -0.73 -9.88
N VAL A 45 -10.19 -1.17 -8.70
CA VAL A 45 -9.47 -2.17 -7.89
C VAL A 45 -9.28 -3.50 -8.62
N GLU A 46 -10.23 -3.90 -9.47
CA GLU A 46 -10.17 -5.14 -10.27
C GLU A 46 -9.08 -5.09 -11.35
N ARG A 47 -8.56 -3.90 -11.66
CA ARG A 47 -7.46 -3.72 -12.62
C ARG A 47 -6.10 -3.87 -11.96
N ALA A 48 -6.03 -3.98 -10.63
CA ALA A 48 -4.78 -4.12 -9.90
C ALA A 48 -4.08 -5.43 -10.26
N LYS A 49 -2.79 -5.34 -10.61
CA LYS A 49 -1.90 -6.48 -10.92
C LYS A 49 -0.68 -6.54 -10.00
N THR A 50 -0.41 -5.46 -9.28
CA THR A 50 0.76 -5.32 -8.42
C THR A 50 0.46 -5.91 -7.05
N PRO A 51 1.33 -6.76 -6.50
CA PRO A 51 1.17 -7.23 -5.13
C PRO A 51 1.11 -6.03 -4.16
N THR A 52 0.08 -5.98 -3.31
CA THR A 52 -0.12 -4.86 -2.37
C THR A 52 -0.11 -5.29 -0.90
N LEU A 53 0.69 -4.60 -0.09
CA LEU A 53 0.68 -4.69 1.37
C LEU A 53 0.02 -3.45 1.97
N TYR A 54 -1.03 -3.64 2.74
CA TYR A 54 -1.68 -2.59 3.51
C TYR A 54 -1.26 -2.63 4.98
N LEU A 55 -0.85 -1.49 5.51
CA LEU A 55 -0.52 -1.28 6.92
C LEU A 55 -1.33 -0.09 7.43
N GLN A 56 -2.04 -0.28 8.54
CA GLN A 56 -3.04 0.67 9.05
C GLN A 56 -3.06 0.67 10.58
N GLY A 57 -3.08 1.85 11.19
CA GLY A 57 -3.44 2.01 12.60
C GLY A 57 -4.95 1.82 12.78
N LYS A 58 -5.38 1.03 13.77
CA LYS A 58 -6.80 0.71 13.97
C LYS A 58 -7.61 1.91 14.50
N GLU A 59 -6.92 2.86 15.12
CA GLU A 59 -7.43 4.09 15.73
C GLU A 59 -7.07 5.33 14.90
N ASP A 60 -6.66 5.14 13.64
CA ASP A 60 -6.44 6.23 12.69
C ASP A 60 -7.76 6.92 12.33
N GLU A 61 -7.97 8.14 12.81
CA GLU A 61 -9.12 8.98 12.46
C GLU A 61 -8.85 9.88 11.23
N ARG A 62 -7.59 10.02 10.81
CA ARG A 62 -7.20 10.83 9.65
C ARG A 62 -7.50 10.12 8.34
N CYS A 63 -7.10 8.87 8.24
CA CYS A 63 -7.49 7.95 7.18
C CYS A 63 -8.14 6.71 7.82
N PRO A 64 -9.46 6.76 8.10
CA PRO A 64 -10.15 5.68 8.80
C PRO A 64 -9.91 4.31 8.18
N LYS A 65 -9.71 3.30 9.04
CA LYS A 65 -9.36 1.92 8.61
C LYS A 65 -10.29 1.33 7.54
N CYS A 66 -11.54 1.79 7.44
CA CYS A 66 -12.48 1.35 6.41
C CYS A 66 -11.93 1.57 4.99
N GLN A 67 -11.10 2.59 4.77
CA GLN A 67 -10.42 2.83 3.49
C GLN A 67 -9.54 1.63 3.10
N THR A 68 -8.78 1.11 4.06
CA THR A 68 -7.93 -0.06 3.88
C THR A 68 -8.75 -1.35 3.78
N GLU A 69 -9.76 -1.51 4.65
CA GLU A 69 -10.62 -2.70 4.68
C GLU A 69 -11.38 -2.90 3.35
N GLU A 70 -11.96 -1.82 2.79
CA GLU A 70 -12.69 -1.85 1.52
C GLU A 70 -11.77 -2.29 0.37
N MET A 71 -10.56 -1.73 0.28
CA MET A 71 -9.57 -2.10 -0.74
C MET A 71 -9.09 -3.53 -0.58
N PHE A 72 -8.76 -3.95 0.64
CA PHE A 72 -8.27 -5.29 0.92
C PHE A 72 -9.28 -6.35 0.51
N VAL A 73 -10.54 -6.22 0.96
CA VAL A 73 -11.60 -7.18 0.62
C VAL A 73 -11.81 -7.21 -0.88
N SER A 74 -11.83 -6.06 -1.54
CA SER A 74 -12.08 -5.98 -2.98
C SER A 74 -10.94 -6.56 -3.81
N MET A 75 -9.68 -6.31 -3.45
CA MET A 75 -8.51 -6.94 -4.09
C MET A 75 -8.50 -8.45 -3.84
N MET A 76 -8.78 -8.91 -2.62
CA MET A 76 -8.87 -10.33 -2.29
C MET A 76 -9.98 -11.03 -3.08
N ARG A 77 -11.12 -10.37 -3.28
CA ARG A 77 -12.24 -10.88 -4.09
C ARG A 77 -11.93 -10.89 -5.58
N ALA A 78 -11.21 -9.90 -6.08
CA ALA A 78 -10.74 -9.88 -7.46
C ALA A 78 -9.73 -11.02 -7.74
N GLY A 79 -8.91 -11.38 -6.75
CA GLY A 79 -8.01 -12.54 -6.81
C GLY A 79 -6.89 -12.41 -7.85
N THR A 80 -6.61 -11.19 -8.33
CA THR A 80 -5.68 -10.94 -9.45
C THR A 80 -4.22 -10.87 -9.02
N THR A 81 -3.95 -10.55 -7.75
CA THR A 81 -2.59 -10.33 -7.24
C THR A 81 -2.50 -10.55 -5.72
N PRO A 82 -1.35 -11.00 -5.19
CA PRO A 82 -1.16 -11.17 -3.76
C PRO A 82 -1.46 -9.88 -2.99
N THR A 83 -2.29 -10.00 -1.95
CA THR A 83 -2.70 -8.86 -1.12
C THR A 83 -2.64 -9.25 0.36
N GLU A 84 -1.96 -8.44 1.18
CA GLU A 84 -1.90 -8.61 2.63
C GLU A 84 -2.37 -7.32 3.33
N MET A 85 -3.00 -7.45 4.50
CA MET A 85 -3.45 -6.33 5.32
C MET A 85 -3.12 -6.55 6.78
N LEU A 86 -2.63 -5.50 7.44
CA LEU A 86 -2.40 -5.47 8.88
C LEU A 86 -3.04 -4.25 9.52
N LEU A 87 -3.76 -4.50 10.62
CA LEU A 87 -4.31 -3.50 11.51
C LEU A 87 -3.54 -3.54 12.83
N TYR A 88 -2.90 -2.44 13.21
CA TYR A 88 -2.19 -2.31 14.47
C TYR A 88 -3.13 -1.73 15.55
N PRO A 89 -3.44 -2.47 16.62
CA PRO A 89 -4.29 -1.98 17.71
C PRO A 89 -3.55 -0.95 18.58
N GLY A 90 -4.27 0.09 18.99
CA GLY A 90 -3.74 1.20 19.79
C GLY A 90 -2.92 2.22 19.01
N GLU A 91 -2.96 2.19 17.67
CA GLU A 91 -2.08 2.94 16.79
C GLU A 91 -2.90 3.84 15.86
N ASP A 92 -2.41 5.08 15.69
CA ASP A 92 -3.08 6.14 14.92
C ASP A 92 -2.48 6.31 13.50
N HIS A 93 -2.77 7.44 12.85
CA HIS A 93 -2.25 7.78 11.53
C HIS A 93 -0.72 7.81 11.43
N HIS A 94 -0.04 8.17 12.52
CA HIS A 94 1.40 8.43 12.55
C HIS A 94 2.21 7.23 13.07
N PHE A 95 1.60 6.05 13.21
CA PHE A 95 2.18 4.88 13.88
C PHE A 95 3.57 4.45 13.35
N LEU A 96 3.89 4.68 12.07
CA LEU A 96 5.24 4.37 11.56
C LEU A 96 6.33 5.29 12.12
N GLY A 97 5.99 6.53 12.47
CA GLY A 97 6.91 7.51 13.04
C GLY A 97 6.83 7.60 14.57
N GLN A 98 5.62 7.53 15.11
CA GLN A 98 5.32 7.87 16.51
C GLN A 98 4.69 6.72 17.30
N GLY A 99 4.36 5.61 16.65
CA GLY A 99 3.78 4.44 17.31
C GLY A 99 4.76 3.74 18.24
N ALA A 100 4.26 2.69 18.91
CA ALA A 100 5.08 1.89 19.81
C ALA A 100 6.33 1.36 19.08
N PRO A 101 7.52 1.34 19.73
CA PRO A 101 8.74 0.87 19.09
C PRO A 101 8.61 -0.53 18.47
N SER A 102 7.88 -1.44 19.13
CA SER A 102 7.58 -2.79 18.64
C SER A 102 6.73 -2.81 17.37
N VAL A 103 5.74 -1.92 17.27
CA VAL A 103 4.91 -1.76 16.07
C VAL A 103 5.74 -1.23 14.91
N ARG A 104 6.59 -0.23 15.16
CA ARG A 104 7.47 0.36 14.15
C ARG A 104 8.47 -0.67 13.61
N GLU A 105 9.03 -1.50 14.50
CA GLU A 105 9.92 -2.61 14.12
C GLU A 105 9.19 -3.66 13.27
N ASP A 106 8.00 -4.12 13.70
CA ASP A 106 7.21 -5.10 12.95
C ASP A 106 6.81 -4.58 11.57
N ALA A 107 6.33 -3.33 11.49
CA ALA A 107 5.96 -2.70 10.23
C ALA A 107 7.16 -2.57 9.29
N ALA A 108 8.33 -2.13 9.79
CA ALA A 108 9.54 -2.03 8.98
C ALA A 108 9.98 -3.39 8.44
N ARG A 109 9.98 -4.43 9.29
CA ARG A 109 10.29 -5.81 8.88
C ARG A 109 9.36 -6.27 7.77
N ARG A 110 8.04 -6.10 7.92
CA ARG A 110 7.05 -6.51 6.91
C ARG A 110 7.21 -5.80 5.58
N ILE A 111 7.52 -4.51 5.59
CA ILE A 111 7.80 -3.74 4.37
C ILE A 111 9.01 -4.34 3.64
N VAL A 112 10.10 -4.57 4.37
CA VAL A 112 11.32 -5.16 3.81
C VAL A 112 11.05 -6.55 3.25
N ASP A 113 10.34 -7.40 4.00
CA ASP A 113 9.99 -8.75 3.57
C ASP A 113 9.08 -8.76 2.35
N TRP A 114 8.11 -7.85 2.28
CA TRP A 114 7.23 -7.69 1.11
C TRP A 114 8.01 -7.33 -0.15
N ILE A 115 8.89 -6.32 -0.06
CA ILE A 115 9.76 -5.90 -1.15
C ILE A 115 10.68 -7.05 -1.57
N ASN A 116 11.25 -7.79 -0.61
CA ASN A 116 12.09 -8.95 -0.90
C ASN A 116 11.34 -10.06 -1.65
N ARG A 117 10.07 -10.32 -1.29
CA ARG A 117 9.22 -11.34 -1.93
C ARG A 117 8.79 -10.94 -3.35
N HIS A 118 8.49 -9.67 -3.58
CA HIS A 118 7.76 -9.26 -4.78
C HIS A 118 8.53 -8.34 -5.75
N CYS A 119 9.66 -7.75 -5.31
CA CYS A 119 10.45 -6.81 -6.13
C CYS A 119 11.87 -7.29 -6.44
N ARG A 120 12.32 -8.42 -5.89
CA ARG A 120 13.62 -8.98 -6.26
C ARG A 120 13.56 -9.57 -7.67
N ARG A 121 14.32 -8.98 -8.59
CA ARG A 121 14.62 -9.61 -9.88
C ARG A 121 15.46 -10.87 -9.60
N PRO A 122 15.21 -12.01 -10.26
CA PRO A 122 16.15 -13.13 -10.18
C PRO A 122 17.54 -12.62 -10.60
N ALA A 123 18.56 -13.00 -9.83
CA ALA A 123 19.93 -12.67 -10.19
C ALA A 123 20.22 -13.22 -11.59
N PRO A 124 20.90 -12.47 -12.48
CA PRO A 124 21.37 -13.07 -13.73
C PRO A 124 22.21 -14.30 -13.39
N ALA A 125 21.99 -15.40 -14.11
CA ALA A 125 22.77 -16.62 -13.92
C ALA A 125 24.27 -16.28 -13.98
N PRO A 126 25.11 -16.84 -13.08
CA PRO A 126 26.54 -16.57 -13.13
C PRO A 126 27.05 -16.95 -14.52
N ALA A 127 27.76 -16.01 -15.17
CA ALA A 127 28.36 -16.27 -16.47
C ALA A 127 29.23 -17.52 -16.37
N ALA A 128 28.94 -18.51 -17.20
CA ALA A 128 29.70 -19.75 -17.25
C ALA A 128 31.18 -19.39 -17.44
N ARG A 129 32.02 -19.67 -16.44
CA ARG A 129 33.46 -19.60 -16.60
C ARG A 129 33.83 -20.61 -17.68
N GLY A 130 34.16 -20.10 -18.87
CA GLY A 130 34.72 -20.93 -19.93
C GLY A 130 35.93 -21.68 -19.40
N LYS A 131 35.94 -23.00 -19.55
CA LYS A 131 37.12 -23.81 -19.27
C LYS A 131 38.21 -23.34 -20.23
N ALA A 132 39.20 -22.61 -19.73
CA ALA A 132 40.42 -22.35 -20.48
C ALA A 132 41.09 -23.71 -20.74
N ALA A 133 41.23 -24.05 -22.01
CA ALA A 133 41.85 -25.28 -22.46
C ALA A 133 43.31 -25.32 -22.00
N GLU A 134 43.64 -26.36 -21.25
CA GLU A 134 45.01 -26.81 -21.01
C GLU A 134 45.60 -27.20 -22.38
N LYS A 135 46.58 -26.42 -22.86
CA LYS A 135 47.48 -26.85 -23.94
C LYS A 135 48.92 -26.63 -23.52
N ALA A 136 49.51 -27.75 -23.13
CA ALA A 136 50.89 -28.20 -23.30
C ALA A 136 51.92 -27.18 -23.80
N ALA A 137 53.01 -27.04 -23.04
CA ALA A 137 54.33 -26.81 -23.58
C ALA A 137 55.25 -27.92 -23.05
N ALA A 138 55.75 -28.71 -23.99
CA ALA A 138 56.83 -29.67 -23.86
C ALA A 138 58.19 -28.96 -23.79
#